data_AF-A0A328VI51-F1
#
_entry.id   AF-A0A328VI51-F1
#
_cell.length_a   1.000
_cell.length_b   1.000
_cell.length_c   1.000
_cell.angle_alpha   90.00
_cell.angle_beta   90.00
_cell.angle_gamma   90.00
#
_symmetry.space_group_name_H-M   'P 1'
#
loop_
_entity.id
_entity.type
_entity.pdbx_description
1 polymer ?
#
loop_
_entity_poly.entity_id
_entity_poly.type
_entity_poly.pdbx_seq_one_letter_code
_entity_poly.pdbx_strand_id
1 'polypeptide(L)'
;MQDFCTERVMQLIDELYASSQVEPPTLRYPIAPLGEIIDASNLLCIELADLTRTTALRYLFTQGGLLEVPVDEDQEPLAGFIHAGSRYGCIFVERRDLLVRRRFSAAHELGHYLLHFRPALQEAERRHHHVEISERLPLAGSETSATISVLAGDINDLAPLPPRWQMEREANIFATLLLMPEEIVRGLAARLPLWSSEADFVSALATCLLVSDQAMQLRLKELQLLPLPRRVAKGFTTTS
;
A
#
# COMPACT_ATOMS: atom_id res chain seq x y z
N MET A 1 -13.95 17.06 -2.63
CA MET A 1 -12.47 16.98 -2.48
C MET A 1 -12.00 15.55 -2.23
N GLN A 2 -12.76 14.73 -1.48
CA GLN A 2 -12.48 13.29 -1.30
C GLN A 2 -12.62 12.48 -2.60
N ASP A 3 -13.54 12.89 -3.48
CA ASP A 3 -13.79 12.20 -4.76
C ASP A 3 -12.63 12.36 -5.76
N PHE A 4 -12.12 13.58 -5.98
CA PHE A 4 -11.05 13.83 -6.96
C PHE A 4 -9.74 13.08 -6.65
N CYS A 5 -9.40 12.98 -5.35
CA CYS A 5 -8.23 12.23 -4.91
C CYS A 5 -8.38 10.73 -5.21
N THR A 6 -9.56 10.19 -4.94
CA THR A 6 -9.88 8.77 -5.15
C THR A 6 -9.92 8.44 -6.64
N GLU A 7 -10.55 9.28 -7.46
CA GLU A 7 -10.60 9.15 -8.92
C GLU A 7 -9.19 9.11 -9.54
N ARG A 8 -8.30 10.02 -9.12
CA ARG A 8 -6.91 10.03 -9.59
C ARG A 8 -6.16 8.74 -9.24
N VAL A 9 -6.37 8.22 -8.03
CA VAL A 9 -5.74 6.96 -7.60
C VAL A 9 -6.31 5.77 -8.38
N MET A 10 -7.62 5.74 -8.62
CA MET A 10 -8.25 4.70 -9.45
C MET A 10 -7.68 4.70 -10.86
N GLN A 11 -7.61 5.88 -11.49
CA GLN A 11 -7.04 6.02 -12.83
C GLN A 11 -5.58 5.53 -12.88
N LEU A 12 -4.78 5.86 -11.86
CA LEU A 12 -3.41 5.37 -11.77
C LEU A 12 -3.35 3.84 -11.66
N ILE A 13 -4.23 3.21 -10.88
CA ILE A 13 -4.29 1.75 -10.76
C ILE A 13 -4.68 1.11 -12.10
N ASP A 14 -5.64 1.68 -12.82
CA ASP A 14 -6.04 1.19 -14.15
C ASP A 14 -4.89 1.30 -15.16
N GLU A 15 -4.20 2.44 -15.18
CA GLU A 15 -2.99 2.65 -16.01
C GLU A 15 -1.86 1.70 -15.62
N LEU A 16 -1.70 1.40 -14.33
CA LEU A 16 -0.71 0.47 -13.82
C LEU A 16 -0.97 -0.95 -14.33
N TYR A 17 -2.20 -1.46 -14.24
CA TYR A 17 -2.55 -2.77 -14.82
C TYR A 17 -2.39 -2.79 -16.35
N ALA A 18 -2.85 -1.73 -17.04
CA ALA A 18 -2.75 -1.64 -18.49
C ALA A 18 -1.29 -1.63 -18.99
N SER A 19 -0.40 -0.93 -18.28
CA SER A 19 1.01 -0.77 -18.68
C SER A 19 1.92 -1.93 -18.23
N SER A 20 1.59 -2.59 -17.12
CA SER A 20 2.37 -3.72 -16.58
C SER A 20 2.12 -5.05 -17.27
N GLN A 21 1.05 -5.17 -18.08
CA GLN A 21 0.58 -6.44 -18.65
C GLN A 21 0.23 -7.49 -17.58
N VAL A 22 -0.05 -7.04 -16.35
CA VAL A 22 -0.51 -7.87 -15.24
C VAL A 22 -2.04 -7.90 -15.26
N GLU A 23 -2.63 -9.09 -15.11
CA GLU A 23 -4.09 -9.20 -15.06
C GLU A 23 -4.64 -8.66 -13.72
N PRO A 24 -5.71 -7.83 -13.75
CA PRO A 24 -6.34 -7.36 -12.52
C PRO A 24 -7.03 -8.52 -11.77
N PRO A 25 -7.24 -8.38 -10.45
CA PRO A 25 -7.94 -9.39 -9.67
C PRO A 25 -9.36 -9.62 -10.21
N THR A 26 -9.81 -10.87 -10.13
CA THR A 26 -11.16 -11.28 -10.57
C THR A 26 -11.90 -11.96 -9.43
N LEU A 27 -13.21 -12.17 -9.56
CA LEU A 27 -13.96 -12.90 -8.53
C LEU A 27 -13.52 -14.38 -8.38
N ARG A 28 -12.74 -14.91 -9.33
CA ARG A 28 -12.13 -16.25 -9.23
C ARG A 28 -10.75 -16.19 -8.58
N TYR A 29 -10.01 -15.11 -8.82
CA TYR A 29 -8.67 -14.85 -8.29
C TYR A 29 -8.65 -13.45 -7.66
N PRO A 30 -9.23 -13.29 -6.44
CA PRO A 30 -9.51 -11.97 -5.88
C PRO A 30 -8.30 -11.27 -5.26
N ILE A 31 -7.20 -12.01 -5.06
CA ILE A 31 -5.98 -11.48 -4.44
C ILE A 31 -5.22 -10.69 -5.50
N ALA A 32 -4.99 -9.40 -5.25
CA ALA A 32 -4.20 -8.57 -6.14
C ALA A 32 -2.75 -9.13 -6.29
N PRO A 33 -2.24 -9.25 -7.53
CA PRO A 33 -0.91 -9.79 -7.84
C PRO A 33 0.20 -8.76 -7.54
N LEU A 34 0.31 -8.36 -6.27
CA LEU A 34 1.16 -7.25 -5.84
C LEU A 34 2.64 -7.41 -6.23
N GLY A 35 3.19 -8.62 -6.18
CA GLY A 35 4.58 -8.87 -6.57
C GLY A 35 4.85 -8.53 -8.03
N GLU A 36 3.99 -9.00 -8.94
CA GLU A 36 4.10 -8.75 -10.38
C GLU A 36 3.98 -7.25 -10.71
N ILE A 37 3.11 -6.54 -9.99
CA ILE A 37 2.93 -5.09 -10.13
C ILE A 37 4.17 -4.32 -9.66
N ILE A 38 4.76 -4.72 -8.53
CA ILE A 38 6.00 -4.13 -8.01
C ILE A 38 7.14 -4.36 -9.00
N ASP A 39 7.30 -5.59 -9.49
CA ASP A 39 8.35 -5.95 -10.46
C ASP A 39 8.20 -5.14 -11.77
N ALA A 40 6.97 -5.03 -12.29
CA ALA A 40 6.67 -4.22 -13.48
C ALA A 40 6.94 -2.72 -13.29
N SER A 41 7.05 -2.25 -12.04
CA SER A 41 7.38 -0.87 -11.69
C SER A 41 8.88 -0.63 -11.51
N ASN A 42 9.75 -1.59 -11.88
CA ASN A 42 11.21 -1.56 -11.65
C ASN A 42 11.57 -1.40 -10.16
N LEU A 43 10.76 -1.99 -9.29
CA LEU A 43 11.00 -2.05 -7.86
C LEU A 43 11.27 -3.49 -7.43
N LEU A 44 12.03 -3.66 -6.36
CA LEU A 44 12.17 -4.93 -5.65
C LEU A 44 11.42 -4.86 -4.32
N CYS A 45 10.77 -5.94 -3.92
CA CYS A 45 10.18 -6.07 -2.58
C CYS A 45 11.02 -7.03 -1.72
N ILE A 46 11.52 -6.55 -0.59
CA ILE A 46 12.51 -7.24 0.24
C ILE A 46 12.01 -7.33 1.67
N GLU A 47 11.99 -8.54 2.22
CA GLU A 47 11.58 -8.75 3.61
C GLU A 47 12.81 -8.83 4.52
N LEU A 48 12.92 -7.88 5.44
CA LEU A 48 14.00 -7.86 6.44
C LEU A 48 13.42 -8.08 7.83
N ALA A 49 14.08 -8.91 8.63
CA ALA A 49 13.74 -9.05 10.04
C ALA A 49 14.34 -7.87 10.82
N ASP A 50 13.56 -7.35 11.77
CA ASP A 50 13.96 -6.21 12.59
C ASP A 50 14.27 -4.99 11.70
N LEU A 51 13.29 -4.67 10.83
CA LEU A 51 13.39 -3.59 9.86
C LEU A 51 13.53 -2.25 10.57
N THR A 52 14.61 -1.55 10.26
CA THR A 52 14.90 -0.17 10.64
C THR A 52 15.47 0.52 9.41
N ARG A 53 15.57 1.86 9.44
CA ARG A 53 16.27 2.60 8.37
C ARG A 53 17.70 2.09 8.20
N THR A 54 18.39 1.87 9.31
CA THR A 54 19.78 1.35 9.32
C THR A 54 19.88 -0.02 8.66
N THR A 55 18.96 -0.95 8.94
CA THR A 55 19.04 -2.30 8.35
C THR A 55 18.73 -2.29 6.85
N ALA A 56 17.80 -1.45 6.40
CA ALA A 56 17.50 -1.25 4.98
C ALA A 56 18.69 -0.62 4.21
N LEU A 57 19.28 0.47 4.72
CA LEU A 57 20.43 1.12 4.08
C LEU A 57 21.66 0.21 4.05
N ARG A 58 21.90 -0.56 5.12
CA ARG A 58 22.98 -1.55 5.13
C ARG A 58 22.76 -2.63 4.08
N TYR A 59 21.52 -3.11 3.90
CA TYR A 59 21.20 -4.04 2.83
C TYR A 59 21.56 -3.45 1.46
N LEU A 60 21.10 -2.23 1.16
CA LEU A 60 21.40 -1.55 -0.10
C LEU A 60 22.91 -1.43 -0.34
N PHE A 61 23.68 -1.00 0.67
CA PHE A 61 25.14 -0.94 0.59
C PHE A 61 25.76 -2.30 0.26
N THR A 62 25.34 -3.37 0.95
CA THR A 62 25.88 -4.72 0.66
C THR A 62 25.55 -5.23 -0.73
N GLN A 63 24.47 -4.75 -1.34
CA GLN A 63 24.09 -5.08 -2.72
C GLN A 63 24.75 -4.15 -3.75
N GLY A 64 25.59 -3.21 -3.31
CA GLY A 64 26.21 -2.21 -4.19
C GLY A 64 25.26 -1.10 -4.63
N GLY A 65 24.10 -0.98 -3.99
CA GLY A 65 23.10 0.06 -4.26
C GLY A 65 23.34 1.38 -3.54
N LEU A 66 24.35 1.46 -2.66
CA LEU A 66 24.82 2.71 -2.05
C LEU A 66 26.35 2.69 -1.98
N LEU A 67 26.96 3.87 -2.14
CA LEU A 67 28.43 4.03 -2.02
C LEU A 67 28.89 4.15 -0.57
N GLU A 68 28.06 4.71 0.31
CA GLU A 68 28.31 4.86 1.74
C GLU A 68 27.02 4.61 2.51
N VAL A 69 27.13 4.02 3.71
CA VAL A 69 26.00 3.94 4.65
C VAL A 69 26.08 5.19 5.53
N PRO A 70 25.07 6.09 5.49
CA PRO A 70 25.00 7.18 6.46
C PRO A 70 25.09 6.60 7.88
N VAL A 71 25.93 7.18 8.73
CA VAL A 71 25.97 6.81 10.15
C VAL A 71 24.65 7.29 10.75
N ASP A 72 23.71 6.36 10.87
CA ASP A 72 22.40 6.60 11.45
C ASP A 72 22.28 5.81 12.75
N GLU A 73 22.03 6.52 13.85
CA GLU A 73 21.74 5.93 15.14
C GLU A 73 20.24 5.57 15.28
N ASP A 74 19.41 5.95 14.31
CA ASP A 74 17.99 5.62 14.29
C ASP A 74 17.79 4.10 14.10
N GLN A 75 17.45 3.46 15.21
CA GLN A 75 17.05 2.05 15.30
C GLN A 75 15.53 1.92 15.50
N GLU A 76 14.75 2.95 15.16
CA GLU A 76 13.30 2.86 15.24
C GLU A 76 12.78 1.72 14.35
N PRO A 77 11.99 0.79 14.90
CA PRO A 77 11.36 -0.26 14.12
C PRO A 77 10.35 0.31 13.10
N LEU A 78 10.37 -0.23 11.90
CA LEU A 78 9.52 0.21 10.79
C LEU A 78 8.61 -0.92 10.30
N ALA A 79 7.41 -0.57 9.83
CA ALA A 79 6.54 -1.50 9.11
C ALA A 79 6.89 -1.57 7.61
N GLY A 80 7.43 -0.48 7.07
CA GLY A 80 7.83 -0.33 5.68
C GLY A 80 8.95 0.70 5.52
N PHE A 81 9.71 0.57 4.45
CA PHE A 81 10.69 1.58 4.04
C PHE A 81 10.84 1.50 2.54
N ILE A 82 10.93 2.65 1.88
CA ILE A 82 11.20 2.71 0.45
C ILE A 82 12.46 3.52 0.17
N HIS A 83 13.24 3.00 -0.78
CA HIS A 83 14.33 3.70 -1.43
C HIS A 83 14.08 3.70 -2.93
N ALA A 84 14.11 4.87 -3.56
CA ALA A 84 13.85 5.01 -4.99
C ALA A 84 14.88 5.95 -5.64
N GLY A 85 15.55 5.45 -6.67
CA GLY A 85 16.40 6.24 -7.56
C GLY A 85 15.80 6.33 -8.97
N SER A 86 16.53 6.98 -9.87
CA SER A 86 16.13 7.13 -11.28
C SER A 86 15.97 5.82 -12.04
N ARG A 87 16.72 4.76 -11.66
CA ARG A 87 16.81 3.50 -12.43
C ARG A 87 16.18 2.29 -11.77
N TYR A 88 16.18 2.25 -10.44
CA TYR A 88 15.62 1.16 -9.66
C TYR A 88 15.17 1.70 -8.30
N GLY A 89 14.35 0.90 -7.60
CA GLY A 89 14.03 1.15 -6.20
C GLY A 89 13.79 -0.15 -5.44
N CYS A 90 13.75 -0.04 -4.13
CA CYS A 90 13.52 -1.15 -3.21
C CYS A 90 12.46 -0.74 -2.19
N ILE A 91 11.43 -1.56 -2.08
CA ILE A 91 10.46 -1.57 -0.99
C ILE A 91 10.94 -2.62 0.02
N PHE A 92 11.02 -2.23 1.28
CA PHE A 92 11.35 -3.11 2.39
C PHE A 92 10.15 -3.23 3.32
N VAL A 93 9.89 -4.44 3.81
CA VAL A 93 8.83 -4.70 4.79
C VAL A 93 9.33 -5.56 5.94
N GLU A 94 8.75 -5.39 7.12
CA GLU A 94 9.10 -6.19 8.30
C GLU A 94 8.72 -7.66 8.09
N ARG A 95 9.71 -8.54 8.05
CA ARG A 95 9.54 -9.97 7.79
C ARG A 95 8.69 -10.67 8.86
N ARG A 96 8.76 -10.20 10.11
CA ARG A 96 8.05 -10.79 11.25
C ARG A 96 6.57 -10.39 11.29
N ASP A 97 6.15 -9.45 10.46
CA ASP A 97 4.75 -9.06 10.38
C ASP A 97 3.88 -10.13 9.73
N LEU A 98 2.61 -10.16 10.15
CA LEU A 98 1.59 -10.99 9.52
C LEU A 98 1.55 -10.69 8.02
N LEU A 99 1.33 -11.72 7.20
CA LEU A 99 1.34 -11.58 5.73
C LEU A 99 0.42 -10.45 5.25
N VAL A 100 -0.76 -10.31 5.85
CA VAL A 100 -1.72 -9.25 5.51
C VAL A 100 -1.18 -7.84 5.80
N ARG A 101 -0.35 -7.68 6.85
CA ARG A 101 0.32 -6.41 7.16
C ARG A 101 1.47 -6.14 6.19
N ARG A 102 2.31 -7.14 5.91
CA ARG A 102 3.38 -7.04 4.90
C ARG A 102 2.84 -6.61 3.54
N ARG A 103 1.73 -7.23 3.10
CA ARG A 103 1.06 -6.87 1.83
C ARG A 103 0.56 -5.44 1.83
N PHE A 104 -0.05 -4.99 2.94
CA PHE A 104 -0.52 -3.61 3.05
C PHE A 104 0.65 -2.61 3.05
N SER A 105 1.70 -2.85 3.83
CA SER A 105 2.91 -2.01 3.84
C SER A 105 3.53 -1.93 2.45
N ALA A 106 3.70 -3.06 1.75
CA ALA A 106 4.26 -3.04 0.40
C ALA A 106 3.38 -2.27 -0.61
N ALA A 107 2.05 -2.43 -0.54
CA ALA A 107 1.13 -1.67 -1.40
C ALA A 107 1.13 -0.16 -1.07
N HIS A 108 1.28 0.19 0.21
CA HIS A 108 1.39 1.57 0.69
C HIS A 108 2.67 2.22 0.15
N GLU A 109 3.82 1.58 0.29
CA GLU A 109 5.10 2.09 -0.24
C GLU A 109 5.09 2.19 -1.77
N LEU A 110 4.45 1.23 -2.46
CA LEU A 110 4.24 1.32 -3.91
C LEU A 110 3.40 2.56 -4.27
N GLY A 111 2.39 2.88 -3.46
CA GLY A 111 1.61 4.11 -3.59
C GLY A 111 2.48 5.36 -3.49
N HIS A 112 3.35 5.44 -2.48
CA HIS A 112 4.32 6.54 -2.35
C HIS A 112 5.20 6.68 -3.59
N TYR A 113 5.72 5.56 -4.10
CA TYR A 113 6.54 5.57 -5.30
C TYR A 113 5.77 6.12 -6.51
N LEU A 114 4.63 5.53 -6.84
CA LEU A 114 3.93 5.85 -8.09
C LEU A 114 3.31 7.27 -8.07
N LEU A 115 2.77 7.69 -6.93
CA LEU A 115 2.07 8.98 -6.81
C LEU A 115 3.01 10.16 -6.61
N HIS A 116 4.18 9.95 -5.99
CA HIS A 116 5.02 11.04 -5.49
C HIS A 116 6.47 10.96 -5.97
N PHE A 117 7.14 9.82 -5.80
CA PHE A 117 8.58 9.75 -6.10
C PHE A 117 8.89 9.57 -7.56
N ARG A 118 8.18 8.68 -8.26
CA ARG A 118 8.39 8.45 -9.69
C ARG A 118 8.22 9.73 -10.51
N PRO A 119 7.16 10.54 -10.35
CA PRO A 119 7.06 11.82 -11.06
C PRO A 119 8.21 12.79 -10.74
N ALA A 120 8.61 12.90 -9.47
CA ALA A 120 9.69 13.79 -9.06
C ALA A 120 11.07 13.34 -9.59
N LEU A 121 11.34 12.04 -9.57
CA LEU A 121 12.56 11.42 -10.10
C LEU A 121 12.63 11.54 -11.62
N GLN A 122 11.51 11.34 -12.32
CA GLN A 122 11.44 11.54 -13.78
C GLN A 122 11.74 12.99 -14.17
N GLU A 123 11.24 13.97 -13.41
CA GLU A 123 11.53 15.37 -13.67
C GLU A 123 13.01 15.72 -13.39
N ALA A 124 13.57 15.20 -12.29
CA ALA A 124 15.00 15.35 -11.99
C ALA A 124 15.87 14.74 -13.09
N GLU A 125 15.53 13.55 -13.58
CA GLU A 125 16.23 12.87 -14.69
C GLU A 125 16.14 13.67 -15.99
N ARG A 126 14.98 14.26 -16.34
CA ARG A 126 14.82 15.13 -17.50
C ARG A 126 15.72 16.37 -17.44
N ARG A 127 16.06 16.82 -16.24
CA ARG A 127 16.99 17.92 -15.98
C ARG A 127 18.45 17.46 -15.80
N HIS A 128 18.72 16.18 -16.02
CA HIS A 128 20.04 15.55 -15.87
C HIS A 128 20.59 15.56 -14.43
N HIS A 129 19.72 15.62 -13.43
CA HIS A 129 20.10 15.44 -12.03
C HIS A 129 19.97 13.98 -11.63
N HIS A 130 20.90 13.52 -10.79
CA HIS A 130 20.85 12.21 -10.18
C HIS A 130 20.39 12.37 -8.72
N VAL A 131 19.16 11.94 -8.44
CA VAL A 131 18.56 12.04 -7.11
C VAL A 131 18.09 10.66 -6.63
N GLU A 132 18.31 10.38 -5.35
CA GLU A 132 17.79 9.21 -4.65
C GLU A 132 16.97 9.65 -3.45
N ILE A 133 15.73 9.16 -3.37
CA ILE A 133 14.75 9.52 -2.34
C ILE A 133 14.48 8.28 -1.48
N SER A 134 14.31 8.49 -0.18
CA SER A 134 13.83 7.46 0.74
C SER A 134 12.74 7.98 1.66
N GLU A 135 11.85 7.08 2.07
CA GLU A 135 10.80 7.33 3.05
C GLU A 135 10.61 6.11 3.96
N ARG A 136 10.21 6.37 5.20
CA ARG A 136 10.02 5.37 6.26
C ARG A 136 8.55 5.30 6.63
N LEU A 137 8.01 4.10 6.81
CA LEU A 137 6.69 3.86 7.38
C LEU A 137 6.84 3.30 8.80
N PRO A 138 6.53 4.10 9.84
CA PRO A 138 6.62 3.66 11.23
C PRO A 138 5.69 2.48 11.55
N LEU A 139 5.95 1.78 12.65
CA LEU A 139 4.98 0.84 13.20
C LEU A 139 3.67 1.56 13.57
N ALA A 140 2.55 0.84 13.43
CA ALA A 140 1.24 1.37 13.81
C ALA A 140 1.23 1.79 15.29
N GLY A 141 0.92 3.07 15.54
CA GLY A 141 0.91 3.65 16.89
C GLY A 141 2.21 4.33 17.32
N SER A 142 3.24 4.39 16.47
CA SER A 142 4.38 5.29 16.71
C SER A 142 3.96 6.75 16.52
N GLU A 143 4.42 7.63 17.42
CA GLU A 143 4.26 9.09 17.27
C GLU A 143 5.27 9.69 16.29
N THR A 144 6.27 8.91 15.88
CA THR A 144 7.28 9.40 14.96
C THR A 144 6.66 9.56 13.58
N SER A 145 6.65 10.79 13.08
CA SER A 145 6.24 11.03 11.70
C SER A 145 7.26 10.37 10.77
N ALA A 146 6.80 9.80 9.67
CA ALA A 146 7.67 9.40 8.57
C ALA A 146 8.66 10.56 8.24
N THR A 147 9.78 10.34 7.54
CA THR A 147 10.66 11.43 7.04
C THR A 147 11.11 11.13 5.62
N ILE A 148 10.95 12.10 4.70
CA ILE A 148 11.52 11.99 3.34
C ILE A 148 12.97 12.44 3.44
N SER A 149 13.90 11.65 2.93
CA SER A 149 15.33 11.98 2.90
C SER A 149 15.89 11.80 1.51
N VAL A 150 16.67 12.79 1.06
CA VAL A 150 17.49 12.69 -0.15
C VAL A 150 18.83 12.08 0.24
N LEU A 151 19.14 10.92 -0.34
CA LEU A 151 20.37 10.18 -0.04
C LEU A 151 21.52 10.54 -0.99
N ALA A 152 21.19 10.94 -2.22
CA ALA A 152 22.11 11.45 -3.22
C ALA A 152 21.41 12.54 -4.03
N GLY A 153 22.15 13.58 -4.43
CA GLY A 153 21.63 14.77 -5.14
C GLY A 153 21.26 15.95 -4.23
N ASP A 154 20.72 17.03 -4.81
CA ASP A 154 20.21 18.19 -4.08
C ASP A 154 18.67 18.14 -4.02
N ILE A 155 18.10 18.39 -2.83
CA ILE A 155 16.64 18.49 -2.65
C ILE A 155 16.02 19.59 -3.51
N ASN A 156 16.79 20.63 -3.85
CA ASN A 156 16.35 21.72 -4.73
C ASN A 156 16.15 21.25 -6.18
N ASP A 157 16.74 20.12 -6.56
CA ASP A 157 16.59 19.55 -7.91
C ASP A 157 15.28 18.76 -8.05
N LEU A 158 14.62 18.43 -6.93
CA LEU A 158 13.34 17.74 -6.93
C LEU A 158 12.18 18.71 -7.20
N ALA A 159 11.22 18.24 -8.00
CA ALA A 159 9.92 18.90 -8.05
C ALA A 159 9.30 18.96 -6.64
N PRO A 160 8.57 20.04 -6.29
CA PRO A 160 7.93 20.16 -4.99
C PRO A 160 7.02 18.96 -4.71
N LEU A 161 7.27 18.27 -3.60
CA LEU A 161 6.44 17.16 -3.15
C LEU A 161 5.20 17.70 -2.40
N PRO A 162 4.04 17.01 -2.46
CA PRO A 162 2.88 17.39 -1.68
C PRO A 162 3.16 17.38 -0.16
N PRO A 163 2.34 18.06 0.65
CA PRO A 163 2.42 17.95 2.10
C PRO A 163 2.28 16.51 2.56
N ARG A 164 3.00 16.17 3.62
CA ARG A 164 3.15 14.76 4.02
C ARG A 164 1.84 14.04 4.35
N TRP A 165 0.97 14.70 5.12
CA TRP A 165 -0.34 14.16 5.46
C TRP A 165 -1.18 13.82 4.22
N GLN A 166 -0.97 14.54 3.11
CA GLN A 166 -1.63 14.27 1.85
C GLN A 166 -1.03 13.02 1.20
N MET A 167 0.30 12.90 1.18
CA MET A 167 0.99 11.72 0.65
C MET A 167 0.59 10.44 1.38
N GLU A 168 0.65 10.45 2.72
CA GLU A 168 0.23 9.32 3.57
C GLU A 168 -1.23 8.92 3.33
N ARG A 169 -2.12 9.91 3.16
CA ARG A 169 -3.52 9.65 2.86
C ARG A 169 -3.68 9.04 1.47
N GLU A 170 -2.99 9.57 0.48
CA GLU A 170 -3.03 9.08 -0.91
C GLU A 170 -2.46 7.66 -1.03
N ALA A 171 -1.35 7.35 -0.36
CA ALA A 171 -0.77 6.01 -0.29
C ALA A 171 -1.68 5.00 0.41
N ASN A 172 -2.36 5.40 1.50
CA ASN A 172 -3.34 4.55 2.16
C ASN A 172 -4.58 4.28 1.30
N ILE A 173 -5.05 5.29 0.55
CA ILE A 173 -6.13 5.11 -0.43
C ILE A 173 -5.66 4.17 -1.54
N PHE A 174 -4.45 4.36 -2.07
CA PHE A 174 -3.87 3.49 -3.08
C PHE A 174 -3.80 2.03 -2.62
N ALA A 175 -3.23 1.76 -1.44
CA ALA A 175 -3.15 0.40 -0.89
C ALA A 175 -4.54 -0.23 -0.70
N THR A 176 -5.52 0.56 -0.23
CA THR A 176 -6.91 0.12 -0.04
C THR A 176 -7.56 -0.25 -1.37
N LEU A 177 -7.47 0.62 -2.37
CA LEU A 177 -8.10 0.41 -3.67
C LEU A 177 -7.45 -0.73 -4.45
N LEU A 178 -6.12 -0.85 -4.38
CA LEU A 178 -5.38 -1.92 -5.04
C LEU A 178 -5.67 -3.29 -4.42
N LEU A 179 -5.68 -3.38 -3.08
CA LEU A 179 -5.86 -4.66 -2.38
C LEU A 179 -7.33 -5.05 -2.21
N MET A 180 -8.25 -4.09 -2.21
CA MET A 180 -9.69 -4.31 -2.07
C MET A 180 -10.51 -3.52 -3.11
N PRO A 181 -10.39 -3.86 -4.41
CA PRO A 181 -11.15 -3.20 -5.47
C PRO A 181 -12.66 -3.33 -5.24
N GLU A 182 -13.40 -2.26 -5.51
CA GLU A 182 -14.84 -2.20 -5.19
C GLU A 182 -15.64 -3.33 -5.82
N GLU A 183 -15.41 -3.62 -7.11
CA GLU A 183 -16.12 -4.67 -7.84
C GLU A 183 -15.88 -6.05 -7.25
N ILE A 184 -14.66 -6.30 -6.77
CA ILE A 184 -14.27 -7.57 -6.14
C ILE A 184 -14.91 -7.68 -4.75
N VAL A 185 -14.84 -6.63 -3.94
CA VAL A 185 -15.46 -6.62 -2.61
C VAL A 185 -16.98 -6.82 -2.72
N ARG A 186 -17.66 -6.06 -3.59
CA ARG A 186 -19.10 -6.19 -3.82
C ARG A 186 -19.48 -7.55 -4.39
N GLY A 187 -18.72 -8.06 -5.36
CA GLY A 187 -19.00 -9.35 -5.99
C GLY A 187 -18.78 -10.53 -5.03
N LEU A 188 -17.76 -10.47 -4.17
CA LEU A 188 -17.58 -11.46 -3.10
C LEU A 188 -18.69 -11.34 -2.05
N ALA A 189 -19.01 -10.13 -1.59
CA ALA A 189 -20.08 -9.88 -0.62
C ALA A 189 -21.43 -10.45 -1.09
N ALA A 190 -21.75 -10.31 -2.38
CA ALA A 190 -22.98 -10.83 -2.97
C ALA A 190 -23.03 -12.38 -3.09
N ARG A 191 -21.88 -13.05 -3.08
CA ARG A 191 -21.76 -14.52 -3.18
C ARG A 191 -21.76 -15.21 -1.83
N LEU A 192 -21.47 -14.48 -0.76
CA LEU A 192 -21.42 -15.05 0.57
C LEU A 192 -22.83 -15.24 1.15
N PRO A 193 -23.05 -16.29 1.96
CA PRO A 193 -24.33 -16.53 2.61
C PRO A 193 -24.70 -15.37 3.55
N LEU A 194 -25.98 -15.27 3.91
CA LEU A 194 -26.44 -14.30 4.92
C LEU A 194 -25.81 -14.64 6.29
N TRP A 195 -24.81 -13.88 6.69
CA TRP A 195 -24.10 -14.08 7.96
C TRP A 195 -24.95 -13.72 9.17
N SER A 196 -24.61 -14.34 10.30
CA SER A 196 -25.28 -14.11 11.58
C SER A 196 -24.73 -12.88 12.31
N SER A 197 -23.51 -12.44 11.99
CA SER A 197 -22.87 -11.27 12.59
C SER A 197 -22.06 -10.47 11.56
N GLU A 198 -21.85 -9.18 11.83
CA GLU A 198 -20.95 -8.34 11.02
C GLU A 198 -19.50 -8.80 11.13
N ALA A 199 -19.07 -9.30 12.29
CA ALA A 199 -17.71 -9.77 12.52
C ALA A 199 -17.36 -10.97 11.62
N ASP A 200 -18.26 -11.95 11.53
CA ASP A 200 -18.05 -13.13 10.67
C ASP A 200 -18.00 -12.73 9.19
N PHE A 201 -18.86 -11.79 8.77
CA PHE A 201 -18.89 -11.27 7.41
C PHE A 201 -17.59 -10.53 7.04
N VAL A 202 -17.10 -9.67 7.94
CA VAL A 202 -15.82 -8.96 7.79
C VAL A 202 -14.68 -9.96 7.69
N SER A 203 -14.59 -10.92 8.61
CA SER A 203 -13.48 -11.87 8.67
C SER A 203 -13.45 -12.79 7.45
N ALA A 204 -14.62 -13.20 6.94
CA ALA A 204 -14.73 -13.98 5.71
C ALA A 204 -14.18 -13.23 4.50
N LEU A 205 -14.58 -11.97 4.30
CA LEU A 205 -14.09 -11.16 3.18
C LEU A 205 -12.61 -10.80 3.32
N ALA A 206 -12.16 -10.47 4.54
CA ALA A 206 -10.76 -10.19 4.83
C ALA A 206 -9.86 -11.39 4.45
N THR A 207 -10.33 -12.61 4.77
CA THR A 207 -9.65 -13.85 4.39
C THR A 207 -9.60 -14.04 2.87
N CYS A 208 -10.69 -13.79 2.15
CA CYS A 208 -10.71 -13.92 0.68
C CYS A 208 -9.74 -12.98 -0.04
N LEU A 209 -9.48 -11.79 0.52
CA LEU A 209 -8.65 -10.75 -0.09
C LEU A 209 -7.24 -10.67 0.52
N LEU A 210 -6.94 -11.50 1.53
CA LEU A 210 -5.69 -11.46 2.30
C LEU A 210 -5.36 -10.07 2.88
N VAL A 211 -6.34 -9.48 3.56
CA VAL A 211 -6.22 -8.21 4.28
C VAL A 211 -6.61 -8.38 5.75
N SER A 212 -6.40 -7.37 6.59
CA SER A 212 -6.83 -7.42 7.99
C SER A 212 -8.33 -7.16 8.13
N ASP A 213 -8.93 -7.71 9.19
CA ASP A 213 -10.34 -7.47 9.54
C ASP A 213 -10.63 -5.96 9.70
N GLN A 214 -9.70 -5.21 10.30
CA GLN A 214 -9.81 -3.77 10.46
C GLN A 214 -9.87 -3.04 9.11
N ALA A 215 -8.97 -3.38 8.17
CA ALA A 215 -8.96 -2.77 6.85
C ALA A 215 -10.23 -3.11 6.06
N MET A 216 -10.66 -4.37 6.12
CA MET A 216 -11.91 -4.81 5.49
C MET A 216 -13.14 -4.11 6.09
N GLN A 217 -13.21 -3.95 7.42
CA GLN A 217 -14.32 -3.27 8.06
C GLN A 217 -14.42 -1.80 7.62
N LEU A 218 -13.29 -1.10 7.52
CA LEU A 218 -13.25 0.27 7.01
C LEU A 218 -13.73 0.32 5.56
N ARG A 219 -13.23 -0.58 4.70
CA ARG A 219 -13.61 -0.66 3.30
C ARG A 219 -15.10 -0.96 3.11
N LEU A 220 -15.68 -1.85 3.89
CA LEU A 220 -17.11 -2.16 3.81
C LEU A 220 -17.99 -0.99 4.25
N LYS A 221 -17.57 -0.21 5.25
CA LYS A 221 -18.27 1.04 5.65
C LYS A 221 -18.21 2.08 4.54
N GLU A 222 -17.04 2.26 3.94
CA GLU A 222 -16.85 3.17 2.79
C GLU A 222 -17.77 2.80 1.62
N LEU A 223 -17.84 1.50 1.29
CA LEU A 223 -18.70 0.97 0.22
C LEU A 223 -20.18 0.85 0.60
N GLN A 224 -20.56 1.27 1.81
CA GLN A 224 -21.91 1.20 2.36
C GLN A 224 -22.49 -0.23 2.38
N LEU A 225 -21.63 -1.22 2.57
CA LEU A 225 -21.99 -2.63 2.77
C LEU A 225 -22.16 -2.98 4.26
N LEU A 226 -21.83 -2.04 5.15
CA LEU A 226 -22.12 -2.09 6.58
C LEU A 226 -22.89 -0.83 7.02
N PRO A 227 -23.77 -0.94 8.04
CA PRO A 227 -24.11 -2.15 8.80
C PRO A 227 -24.91 -3.17 7.97
N LEU A 228 -24.90 -4.44 8.38
CA LEU A 228 -25.70 -5.46 7.71
C LEU A 228 -27.21 -5.16 7.89
N PRO A 229 -28.05 -5.37 6.86
CA PRO A 229 -29.49 -5.18 6.99
C PRO A 229 -30.05 -6.07 8.10
N ARG A 230 -30.85 -5.49 9.00
CA ARG A 230 -31.48 -6.24 10.10
C ARG A 230 -32.30 -7.40 9.53
N ARG A 231 -32.07 -8.61 10.02
CA ARG A 231 -32.98 -9.75 9.79
C ARG A 231 -34.34 -9.36 10.37
N VAL A 232 -35.32 -9.04 9.50
CA VAL A 232 -36.72 -9.06 9.91
C VAL A 232 -37.03 -10.52 10.18
N ALA A 233 -37.18 -10.89 11.45
CA ALA A 233 -37.72 -12.19 11.81
C ALA A 233 -39.09 -12.31 11.14
N LYS A 234 -39.19 -13.06 10.03
CA LYS A 234 -40.48 -13.54 9.57
C LYS A 234 -40.98 -14.47 10.68
N GLY A 235 -41.82 -13.92 11.55
CA GLY A 235 -42.54 -14.69 12.54
C GLY A 235 -43.22 -15.85 11.84
N PHE A 236 -42.87 -17.07 12.23
CA PHE A 236 -43.70 -18.22 11.98
C PHE A 236 -45.04 -17.95 12.69
N THR A 237 -46.02 -17.43 11.96
CA THR A 237 -47.41 -17.54 12.39
C THR A 237 -47.80 -19.00 12.18
N THR A 238 -47.68 -19.79 13.23
CA THR A 238 -48.40 -21.05 13.35
C THR A 238 -49.88 -20.70 13.42
N THR A 239 -50.57 -20.75 12.28
CA THR A 239 -52.03 -20.86 12.26
C THR A 239 -52.41 -22.24 12.79
N SER A 240 -53.37 -22.18 13.70
CA SER A 240 -53.93 -23.21 14.57
C SER A 240 -54.36 -24.52 13.91
#